data_AF-A0A091JTA6-F1
#
_entry.id   AF-A0A091JTA6-F1
#
_cell.length_a   1.000
_cell.length_b   1.000
_cell.length_c   1.000
_cell.angle_alpha   90.00
_cell.angle_beta   90.00
_cell.angle_gamma   90.00
#
_symmetry.space_group_name_H-M   'P 1'
#
loop_
_entity.id
_entity.type
_entity.pdbx_description
1 polymer ?
#
loop_
_entity_poly.entity_id
_entity_poly.type
_entity_poly.pdbx_seq_one_letter_code
_entity_poly.pdbx_strand_id
1 'polypeptide(L)'
;LTCLEKQNQQLLGQLAESQAQEVRKEREVMLRLKEVVDKQRDELRAQAHEIVCKSRDTEALQEQLHRFMAMNEELRHKVAVVQAQLKSTLEKKSDLEAAMLQTQREMNRRSRITSETQQPKPSLEGAASPEEEPQPQDVGRSPSHCCFSKEELQQILQERNELKTNLFLVQEELAYYQRELLNEERVPSFFLDAMKSAVKRQRKKIRAKMLGTTEESGSSDEDEASWLPARGTDCVDAQPPESKIRSFFGLWYQDSSK
;
A
#
# COMPACT_ATOMS: atom_id res chain seq x y z
N LEU A 1 -33.26 -52.51 82.35
CA LEU A 1 -31.87 -52.00 82.44
C LEU A 1 -31.01 -52.61 81.33
N THR A 2 -30.84 -53.93 81.27
CA THR A 2 -30.03 -54.63 80.26
C THR A 2 -30.43 -54.40 78.79
N CYS A 3 -31.72 -54.25 78.48
CA CYS A 3 -32.19 -53.95 77.11
C CYS A 3 -31.80 -52.52 76.66
N LEU A 4 -31.91 -51.55 77.57
CA LEU A 4 -31.53 -50.15 77.30
C LEU A 4 -30.01 -49.99 77.16
N GLU A 5 -29.22 -50.76 77.92
CA GLU A 5 -27.76 -50.80 77.78
C GLU A 5 -27.34 -51.32 76.40
N LYS A 6 -27.98 -52.38 75.90
CA LYS A 6 -27.74 -52.90 74.55
C LYS A 6 -28.13 -51.88 73.47
N GLN A 7 -29.26 -51.19 73.62
CA GLN A 7 -29.66 -50.13 72.69
C GLN A 7 -28.69 -48.95 72.69
N ASN A 8 -28.23 -48.51 73.87
CA ASN A 8 -27.20 -47.46 73.96
C ASN A 8 -25.88 -47.89 73.31
N GLN A 9 -25.44 -49.14 73.49
CA GLN A 9 -24.26 -49.66 72.80
C GLN A 9 -24.44 -49.68 71.28
N GLN A 10 -25.62 -50.07 70.78
CA GLN A 10 -25.93 -50.04 69.35
C GLN A 10 -25.93 -48.60 68.80
N LEU A 11 -26.53 -47.65 69.51
CA LEU A 11 -26.55 -46.24 69.11
C LEU A 11 -25.14 -45.63 69.10
N LEU A 12 -24.31 -45.94 70.09
CA LEU A 12 -22.91 -45.50 70.10
C LEU A 12 -22.11 -46.08 68.93
N GLY A 13 -22.33 -47.35 68.58
CA GLY A 13 -21.73 -47.98 67.41
C GLY A 13 -22.14 -47.29 66.10
N GLN A 14 -23.44 -47.04 65.92
CA GLN A 14 -23.96 -46.31 64.74
C GLN A 14 -23.41 -44.89 64.64
N LEU A 15 -23.27 -44.19 65.77
CA LEU A 15 -22.73 -42.83 65.81
C LEU A 15 -21.23 -42.81 65.45
N ALA A 16 -20.46 -43.79 65.95
CA ALA A 16 -19.06 -43.98 65.59
C ALA A 16 -18.87 -44.35 64.10
N GLU A 17 -19.72 -45.22 63.56
CA GLU A 17 -19.73 -45.58 62.14
C GLU A 17 -20.06 -44.38 61.25
N SER A 18 -21.08 -43.60 61.64
CA SER A 18 -21.46 -42.36 60.94
C SER A 18 -20.31 -41.36 60.93
N GLN A 19 -19.67 -41.12 62.08
CA GLN A 19 -18.52 -40.21 62.19
C GLN A 19 -17.33 -40.71 61.35
N ALA A 20 -17.03 -42.02 61.39
CA ALA A 20 -15.98 -42.60 60.56
C ALA A 20 -16.28 -42.48 59.06
N GLN A 21 -17.54 -42.60 58.65
CA GLN A 21 -17.95 -42.42 57.26
C GLN A 21 -17.85 -40.97 56.81
N GLU A 22 -18.18 -40.00 57.67
CA GLU A 22 -18.01 -38.57 57.42
C GLU A 22 -16.54 -38.20 57.21
N VAL A 23 -15.65 -38.64 58.11
CA VAL A 23 -14.20 -38.43 57.98
C VAL A 23 -13.63 -39.07 56.70
N ARG A 24 -14.16 -40.22 56.26
CA ARG A 24 -13.76 -40.83 54.97
C ARG A 24 -14.16 -39.95 53.78
N LYS A 25 -15.38 -39.40 53.78
CA LYS A 25 -15.87 -38.50 52.73
C LYS A 25 -15.06 -37.20 52.69
N GLU A 26 -14.75 -36.61 53.83
CA GLU A 26 -13.92 -35.41 53.91
C GLU A 26 -12.52 -35.65 53.34
N ARG A 27 -11.90 -36.79 53.65
CA ARG A 27 -10.59 -37.17 53.07
C ARG A 27 -10.67 -37.34 51.56
N GLU A 28 -11.73 -37.97 51.04
CA GLU A 28 -11.93 -38.12 49.61
C GLU A 28 -12.07 -36.75 48.92
N VAL A 29 -12.88 -35.86 49.48
CA VAL A 29 -13.03 -34.49 48.99
C VAL A 29 -11.68 -33.75 49.01
N MET A 30 -10.92 -33.88 50.09
CA MET A 30 -9.61 -33.25 50.21
C MET A 30 -8.62 -33.76 49.15
N LEU A 31 -8.62 -35.06 48.86
CA LEU A 31 -7.77 -35.64 47.80
C LEU A 31 -8.16 -35.09 46.42
N ARG A 32 -9.47 -35.05 46.11
CA ARG A 32 -9.96 -34.47 44.85
C ARG A 32 -9.61 -32.98 44.72
N LEU A 33 -9.76 -32.21 45.80
CA LEU A 33 -9.38 -30.79 45.82
C LEU A 33 -7.87 -30.62 45.60
N LYS A 34 -7.05 -31.46 46.24
CA LYS A 34 -5.60 -31.45 46.02
C LYS A 34 -5.25 -31.73 44.56
N GLU A 35 -5.86 -32.74 43.95
CA GLU A 35 -5.64 -33.07 42.53
C GLU A 35 -6.01 -31.90 41.61
N VAL A 36 -7.14 -31.23 41.85
CA VAL A 36 -7.54 -30.06 41.07
C VAL A 36 -6.57 -28.90 41.26
N VAL A 37 -6.16 -28.62 42.50
CA VAL A 37 -5.18 -27.55 42.80
C VAL A 37 -3.83 -27.84 42.15
N ASP A 38 -3.35 -29.08 42.21
CA ASP A 38 -2.08 -29.45 41.59
C ASP A 38 -2.15 -29.34 40.06
N LYS A 39 -3.27 -29.75 39.43
CA LYS A 39 -3.52 -29.53 38.00
C LYS A 39 -3.52 -28.04 37.65
N GLN A 40 -4.22 -27.21 38.41
CA GLN A 40 -4.27 -25.76 38.18
C GLN A 40 -2.90 -25.11 38.33
N ARG A 41 -2.07 -25.57 39.28
CA ARG A 41 -0.68 -25.10 39.43
C ARG A 41 0.18 -25.45 38.23
N ASP A 42 0.01 -26.65 37.68
CA ASP A 42 0.77 -27.08 36.51
C ASP A 42 0.30 -26.35 35.25
N GLU A 43 -1.01 -26.11 35.13
CA GLU A 43 -1.58 -25.29 34.06
C GLU A 43 -1.08 -23.83 34.13
N LEU A 44 -1.08 -23.21 35.32
CA LEU A 44 -0.51 -21.89 35.52
C LEU A 44 0.98 -21.83 35.16
N ARG A 45 1.75 -22.87 35.50
CA ARG A 45 3.17 -22.97 35.12
C ARG A 45 3.35 -23.10 33.61
N ALA A 46 2.55 -23.93 32.95
CA ALA A 46 2.57 -24.10 31.50
C ALA A 46 2.22 -22.78 30.79
N GLN A 47 1.15 -22.11 31.22
CA GLN A 47 0.75 -20.81 30.69
C GLN A 47 1.82 -19.73 30.91
N ALA A 48 2.46 -19.69 32.09
CA ALA A 48 3.56 -18.76 32.35
C ALA A 48 4.74 -19.00 31.40
N HIS A 49 5.10 -20.26 31.11
CA HIS A 49 6.12 -20.58 30.12
C HIS A 49 5.71 -20.15 28.70
N GLU A 50 4.46 -20.39 28.31
CA GLU A 50 3.93 -19.96 27.02
C GLU A 50 3.99 -18.43 26.85
N ILE A 51 3.60 -17.68 27.89
CA ILE A 51 3.68 -16.21 27.91
C ILE A 51 5.14 -15.76 27.70
N VAL A 52 6.10 -16.37 28.39
CA VAL A 52 7.52 -16.04 28.23
C VAL A 52 8.02 -16.36 26.81
N CYS A 53 7.64 -17.49 26.23
CA CYS A 53 7.98 -17.82 24.84
C CYS A 53 7.42 -16.78 23.87
N LYS A 54 6.13 -16.45 23.98
CA LYS A 54 5.49 -15.42 23.15
C LYS A 54 6.14 -14.04 23.34
N SER A 55 6.53 -13.67 24.57
CA SER A 55 7.24 -12.42 24.84
C SER A 55 8.56 -12.34 24.05
N ARG A 56 9.35 -13.42 24.07
CA ARG A 56 10.62 -13.48 23.32
C ARG A 56 10.40 -13.37 21.81
N ASP A 57 9.36 -14.00 21.28
CA ASP A 57 9.02 -13.88 19.86
C ASP A 57 8.61 -12.44 19.51
N THR A 58 7.83 -11.78 20.38
CA THR A 58 7.47 -10.38 20.18
C THR A 58 8.68 -9.45 20.25
N GLU A 59 9.61 -9.68 21.17
CA GLU A 59 10.87 -8.92 21.27
C GLU A 59 11.74 -9.11 20.01
N ALA A 60 11.88 -10.35 19.53
CA ALA A 60 12.63 -10.64 18.30
C ALA A 60 12.02 -9.96 17.07
N LEU A 61 10.68 -9.94 16.95
CA LEU A 61 9.98 -9.23 15.88
C LEU A 61 10.14 -7.71 16.00
N GLN A 62 10.11 -7.15 17.21
CA GLN A 62 10.38 -5.73 17.45
C GLN A 62 11.80 -5.33 17.02
N GLU A 63 12.80 -6.16 17.32
CA GLU A 63 14.17 -5.92 16.85
C GLU A 63 14.28 -5.95 15.32
N GLN A 64 13.60 -6.90 14.66
CA GLN A 64 13.57 -6.97 13.20
C GLN A 64 12.92 -5.72 12.60
N LEU A 65 11.82 -5.25 13.18
CA LEU A 65 11.18 -4.00 12.77
C LEU A 65 12.12 -2.80 12.92
N HIS A 66 12.81 -2.69 14.07
CA HIS A 66 13.80 -1.63 14.29
C HIS A 66 14.92 -1.66 13.24
N ARG A 67 15.46 -2.85 12.92
CA ARG A 67 16.47 -3.02 11.86
C ARG A 67 15.93 -2.58 10.49
N PHE A 68 14.69 -2.94 10.15
CA PHE A 68 14.07 -2.54 8.90
C PHE A 68 13.84 -1.02 8.82
N MET A 69 13.39 -0.39 9.91
CA MET A 69 13.21 1.06 9.96
C MET A 69 14.55 1.80 9.75
N ALA A 70 15.63 1.35 10.40
CA ALA A 70 16.96 1.92 10.21
C ALA A 70 17.44 1.79 8.75
N MET A 71 17.27 0.60 8.14
CA MET A 71 17.60 0.41 6.72
C MET A 71 16.74 1.28 5.80
N ASN A 72 15.45 1.46 6.11
CA ASN A 72 14.55 2.29 5.32
C ASN A 72 14.98 3.77 5.38
N GLU A 73 15.35 4.27 6.55
CA GLU A 73 15.91 5.60 6.73
C GLU A 73 17.21 5.78 5.95
N GLU A 74 18.11 4.80 6.00
CA GLU A 74 19.36 4.82 5.23
C GLU A 74 19.09 4.88 3.72
N LEU A 75 18.12 4.10 3.21
CA LEU A 75 17.74 4.13 1.80
C LEU A 75 17.13 5.48 1.40
N ARG A 76 16.26 6.06 2.23
CA ARG A 76 15.73 7.42 2.00
C ARG A 76 16.84 8.45 1.95
N HIS A 77 17.83 8.36 2.86
CA HIS A 77 18.99 9.25 2.85
C HIS A 77 19.82 9.08 1.57
N LYS A 78 20.10 7.84 1.15
CA LYS A 78 20.81 7.55 -0.11
C LYS A 78 20.09 8.15 -1.32
N VAL A 79 18.76 7.98 -1.40
CA VAL A 79 17.95 8.59 -2.46
C VAL A 79 18.05 10.11 -2.44
N ALA A 80 17.96 10.74 -1.26
CA ALA A 80 18.09 12.19 -1.13
C ALA A 80 19.47 12.69 -1.61
N VAL A 81 20.55 12.01 -1.24
CA VAL A 81 21.92 12.34 -1.67
C VAL A 81 22.06 12.21 -3.18
N VAL A 82 21.64 11.08 -3.77
CA VAL A 82 21.72 10.86 -5.23
C VAL A 82 20.87 11.87 -5.98
N GLN A 83 19.68 12.21 -5.46
CA GLN A 83 18.81 13.23 -6.06
C GLN A 83 19.45 14.62 -6.02
N ALA A 84 20.11 14.99 -4.91
CA ALA A 84 20.84 16.25 -4.80
C ALA A 84 22.04 16.30 -5.77
N GLN A 85 22.78 15.20 -5.89
CA GLN A 85 23.88 15.08 -6.85
C GLN A 85 23.38 15.24 -8.29
N LEU A 86 22.30 14.56 -8.66
CA LEU A 86 21.68 14.66 -9.99
C LEU A 86 21.29 16.11 -10.33
N LYS A 87 20.66 16.82 -9.39
CA LYS A 87 20.28 18.23 -9.57
C LYS A 87 21.51 19.12 -9.79
N SER A 88 22.54 18.97 -8.94
CA SER A 88 23.78 19.76 -9.09
C SER A 88 24.50 19.49 -10.41
N THR A 89 24.52 18.25 -10.88
CA THR A 89 25.11 17.91 -12.19
C THR A 89 24.29 18.51 -13.34
N LEU A 90 22.96 18.51 -13.24
CA LEU A 90 22.08 19.11 -14.25
C LEU A 90 22.25 20.63 -14.32
N GLU A 91 22.34 21.31 -13.16
CA GLU A 91 22.62 22.75 -13.08
C GLU A 91 23.96 23.08 -13.74
N LYS A 92 25.04 22.38 -13.37
CA LYS A 92 26.36 22.57 -13.99
C LYS A 92 26.35 22.34 -15.50
N LYS A 93 25.59 21.35 -15.98
CA LYS A 93 25.42 21.11 -17.42
C LYS A 93 24.73 22.29 -18.09
N SER A 94 23.63 22.78 -17.51
CA SER A 94 22.89 23.95 -18.00
C SER A 94 23.78 25.19 -18.06
N ASP A 95 24.58 25.44 -17.03
CA ASP A 95 25.52 26.57 -16.97
C ASP A 95 26.58 26.47 -18.07
N LEU A 96 27.14 25.28 -18.31
CA LEU A 96 28.11 25.04 -19.36
C LEU A 96 27.50 25.20 -20.76
N GLU A 97 26.27 24.70 -20.98
CA GLU A 97 25.54 24.90 -22.24
C GLU A 97 25.25 26.39 -22.50
N ALA A 98 24.87 27.15 -21.47
CA ALA A 98 24.68 28.60 -21.56
C ALA A 98 25.98 29.33 -21.90
N ALA A 99 27.10 28.98 -21.23
CA ALA A 99 28.42 29.55 -21.51
C ALA A 99 28.88 29.24 -22.94
N MET A 100 28.71 27.99 -23.40
CA MET A 100 29.05 27.58 -24.77
C MET A 100 28.26 28.39 -25.81
N LEU A 101 26.94 28.55 -25.61
CA LEU A 101 26.10 29.37 -26.50
C LEU A 101 26.52 30.84 -26.48
N GLN A 102 26.92 31.39 -25.34
CA GLN A 102 27.45 32.75 -25.25
C GLN A 102 28.76 32.90 -26.03
N THR A 103 29.74 32.02 -25.82
CA THR A 103 31.00 32.02 -26.55
C THR A 103 30.78 31.89 -28.06
N GLN A 104 29.83 31.06 -28.49
CA GLN A 104 29.46 30.93 -29.90
C GLN A 104 28.86 32.23 -30.47
N ARG A 105 27.99 32.91 -29.72
CA ARG A 105 27.44 34.23 -30.12
C ARG A 105 28.54 35.28 -30.22
N GLU A 106 29.49 35.31 -29.29
CA GLU A 106 30.63 36.23 -29.32
C GLU A 106 31.57 35.95 -30.51
N MET A 107 31.84 34.67 -30.81
CA MET A 107 32.62 34.27 -31.99
C MET A 107 31.94 34.70 -33.29
N ASN A 108 30.62 34.46 -33.42
CA ASN A 108 29.83 34.92 -34.57
C ASN A 108 29.84 36.45 -34.71
N ARG A 109 29.71 37.20 -33.61
CA ARG A 109 29.83 38.66 -33.62
C ARG A 109 31.21 39.10 -34.11
N ARG A 110 32.29 38.48 -33.61
CA ARG A 110 33.66 38.80 -34.00
C ARG A 110 33.92 38.50 -35.48
N SER A 111 33.41 37.37 -35.98
CA SER A 111 33.49 37.01 -37.40
C SER A 111 32.83 38.07 -38.29
N ARG A 112 31.63 38.56 -37.93
CA ARG A 112 30.95 39.62 -38.71
C ARG A 112 31.77 40.91 -38.79
N ILE A 113 32.33 41.36 -37.66
CA ILE A 113 33.15 42.58 -37.59
C ILE A 113 34.45 42.42 -38.43
N THR A 114 35.06 41.24 -38.43
CA THR A 114 36.24 40.97 -39.28
C THR A 114 35.91 40.94 -40.76
N SER A 115 34.72 40.45 -41.15
CA SER A 115 34.23 40.51 -42.53
C SER A 115 33.99 41.95 -42.99
N GLU A 116 33.47 42.81 -42.10
CA GLU A 116 33.24 44.24 -42.38
C GLU A 116 34.54 45.04 -42.49
N THR A 117 35.64 44.60 -41.85
CA THR A 117 36.94 45.30 -41.88
C THR A 117 37.74 45.02 -43.18
N GLN A 118 37.38 44.00 -43.97
CA GLN A 118 38.06 43.67 -45.25
C GLN A 118 37.40 44.28 -46.51
N GLN A 119 36.45 45.21 -46.37
CA GLN A 119 35.81 45.89 -47.51
C GLN A 119 36.19 47.39 -47.59
N PRO A 120 36.96 47.82 -48.61
CA PRO A 120 37.01 49.21 -49.05
C PRO A 120 35.95 49.50 -50.15
N LYS A 121 34.92 50.29 -49.76
CA LYS A 121 33.88 51.11 -50.46
C LYS A 121 34.04 51.47 -51.98
N PRO A 122 33.02 52.08 -52.65
CA PRO A 122 31.55 52.12 -52.46
C PRO A 122 30.73 51.96 -53.77
N SER A 123 29.40 51.77 -53.71
CA SER A 123 28.46 52.22 -54.75
C SER A 123 27.06 52.43 -54.15
N LEU A 124 26.48 53.59 -54.46
CA LEU A 124 25.14 54.06 -54.12
C LEU A 124 24.06 53.32 -54.92
N GLU A 125 22.79 53.56 -54.52
CA GLU A 125 21.50 53.10 -55.10
C GLU A 125 20.99 51.77 -54.51
N GLY A 126 19.77 51.64 -54.00
CA GLY A 126 18.67 52.57 -53.81
C GLY A 126 17.47 51.78 -53.27
N ALA A 127 16.63 52.46 -52.49
CA ALA A 127 15.21 52.18 -52.23
C ALA A 127 14.76 50.87 -51.53
N ALA A 128 13.80 51.10 -50.61
CA ALA A 128 12.71 50.23 -50.16
C ALA A 128 12.99 49.17 -49.06
N SER A 129 12.61 49.53 -47.83
CA SER A 129 11.81 48.69 -46.91
C SER A 129 10.32 48.90 -47.31
N PRO A 130 9.33 48.00 -47.10
CA PRO A 130 9.17 47.18 -45.89
C PRO A 130 8.60 45.76 -46.06
N GLU A 131 8.61 45.02 -44.94
CA GLU A 131 7.61 44.02 -44.51
C GLU A 131 7.11 42.96 -45.50
N GLU A 132 7.32 41.68 -45.16
CA GLU A 132 6.20 40.76 -44.92
C GLU A 132 6.66 39.48 -44.23
N GLU A 133 6.31 39.38 -42.96
CA GLU A 133 6.07 38.11 -42.26
C GLU A 133 4.73 37.56 -42.80
N PRO A 134 4.65 36.29 -43.25
CA PRO A 134 3.36 35.62 -43.28
C PRO A 134 3.24 34.72 -42.06
N GLN A 135 2.31 35.11 -41.19
CA GLN A 135 1.73 34.27 -40.16
C GLN A 135 1.34 32.88 -40.68
N PRO A 136 1.31 31.87 -39.78
CA PRO A 136 0.79 30.55 -40.08
C PRO A 136 -0.74 30.61 -40.20
N GLN A 137 -1.27 30.33 -41.40
CA GLN A 137 -2.65 29.92 -41.56
C GLN A 137 -2.68 28.47 -42.03
N ASP A 138 -3.16 27.56 -41.18
CA ASP A 138 -4.15 26.60 -41.65
C ASP A 138 -5.05 26.14 -40.50
N VAL A 139 -6.35 26.34 -40.73
CA VAL A 139 -7.47 25.95 -39.89
C VAL A 139 -7.79 24.49 -40.23
N GLY A 140 -7.14 23.57 -39.52
CA GLY A 140 -7.46 22.15 -39.54
C GLY A 140 -8.10 21.72 -38.22
N ARG A 141 -9.44 21.81 -38.12
CA ARG A 141 -10.22 21.39 -36.95
C ARG A 141 -9.93 19.93 -36.58
N SER A 142 -9.17 19.71 -35.51
CA SER A 142 -8.96 18.42 -34.87
C SER A 142 -9.67 18.40 -33.49
N PRO A 143 -10.44 17.36 -33.12
CA PRO A 143 -11.31 17.36 -31.92
C PRO A 143 -10.59 17.22 -30.56
N SER A 144 -9.36 17.71 -30.39
CA SER A 144 -8.60 17.48 -29.14
C SER A 144 -7.60 18.60 -28.86
N HIS A 145 -8.10 19.83 -28.67
CA HIS A 145 -7.30 20.89 -28.06
C HIS A 145 -7.91 21.27 -26.71
N CYS A 146 -7.64 20.47 -25.69
CA CYS A 146 -7.59 20.95 -24.32
C CYS A 146 -6.12 21.17 -24.00
N CYS A 147 -5.58 22.32 -24.40
CA CYS A 147 -4.22 22.70 -24.06
C CYS A 147 -4.25 23.29 -22.66
N PHE A 148 -4.07 22.47 -21.63
CA PHE A 148 -3.81 22.97 -20.30
C PHE A 148 -2.54 23.84 -20.31
N SER A 149 -2.56 24.96 -19.60
CA SER A 149 -1.34 25.69 -19.28
C SER A 149 -0.41 24.80 -18.47
N LYS A 150 0.89 25.08 -18.51
CA LYS A 150 1.89 24.33 -17.72
C LYS A 150 1.55 24.33 -16.23
N GLU A 151 1.05 25.45 -15.73
CA GLU A 151 0.62 25.65 -14.34
C GLU A 151 -0.62 24.82 -14.02
N GLU A 152 -1.60 24.78 -14.92
CA GLU A 152 -2.81 23.96 -14.77
C GLU A 152 -2.46 22.47 -14.77
N LEU A 153 -1.56 22.04 -15.65
CA LEU A 153 -1.09 20.65 -15.66
C LEU A 153 -0.35 20.29 -14.38
N GLN A 154 0.48 21.19 -13.85
CA GLN A 154 1.15 20.99 -12.57
C GLN A 154 0.15 20.86 -11.43
N GLN A 155 -0.87 21.71 -11.40
CA GLN A 155 -1.94 21.64 -10.41
C GLN A 155 -2.75 20.34 -10.52
N ILE A 156 -3.18 19.94 -11.72
CA ILE A 156 -3.90 18.68 -11.96
C ILE A 156 -3.06 17.47 -11.51
N LEU A 157 -1.76 17.48 -11.76
CA LEU A 157 -0.86 16.41 -11.33
C LEU A 157 -0.74 16.35 -9.81
N GLN A 158 -0.68 17.51 -9.14
CA GLN A 158 -0.66 17.59 -7.69
C GLN A 158 -1.98 17.07 -7.10
N GLU A 159 -3.12 17.59 -7.55
CA GLU A 159 -4.45 17.14 -7.11
C GLU A 159 -4.64 15.64 -7.36
N ARG A 160 -4.18 15.12 -8.50
CA ARG A 160 -4.19 13.68 -8.80
C ARG A 160 -3.35 12.89 -7.80
N ASN A 161 -2.19 13.40 -7.39
CA ASN A 161 -1.36 12.73 -6.39
C ASN A 161 -2.03 12.73 -5.01
N GLU A 162 -2.62 13.85 -4.61
CA GLU A 162 -3.38 13.97 -3.36
C GLU A 162 -4.58 13.01 -3.35
N LEU A 163 -5.36 12.97 -4.44
CA LEU A 163 -6.46 12.03 -4.60
C LEU A 163 -6.01 10.57 -4.57
N LYS A 164 -4.83 10.25 -5.13
CA LYS A 164 -4.26 8.90 -5.07
C LYS A 164 -3.92 8.52 -3.63
N THR A 165 -3.31 9.43 -2.87
CA THR A 165 -3.01 9.21 -1.44
C THR A 165 -4.30 9.05 -0.63
N ASN A 166 -5.29 9.92 -0.83
CA ASN A 166 -6.58 9.84 -0.13
C ASN A 166 -7.33 8.55 -0.47
N LEU A 167 -7.31 8.11 -1.74
CA LEU A 167 -7.90 6.84 -2.15
C LEU A 167 -7.24 5.66 -1.45
N PHE A 168 -5.92 5.68 -1.31
CA PHE A 168 -5.17 4.65 -0.59
C PHE A 168 -5.56 4.60 0.90
N LEU A 169 -5.60 5.75 1.58
CA LEU A 169 -5.99 5.84 2.99
C LEU A 169 -7.43 5.35 3.22
N VAL A 170 -8.38 5.78 2.39
CA VAL A 170 -9.78 5.33 2.48
C VAL A 170 -9.91 3.82 2.22
N GLN A 171 -9.09 3.25 1.33
CA GLN A 171 -9.08 1.79 1.12
C GLN A 171 -8.57 1.05 2.36
N GLU A 172 -7.55 1.57 3.04
CA GLU A 172 -7.04 1.02 4.29
C GLU A 172 -8.07 1.12 5.42
N GLU A 173 -8.73 2.27 5.58
CA GLU A 173 -9.83 2.44 6.55
C GLU A 173 -10.99 1.47 6.29
N LEU A 174 -11.40 1.31 5.03
CA LEU A 174 -12.43 0.34 4.66
C LEU A 174 -12.01 -1.09 5.00
N ALA A 175 -10.76 -1.46 4.75
CA ALA A 175 -10.23 -2.77 5.11
C ALA A 175 -10.18 -2.95 6.64
N TYR A 176 -9.81 -1.90 7.38
CA TYR A 176 -9.82 -1.87 8.85
C TYR A 176 -11.22 -2.18 9.39
N TYR A 177 -12.24 -1.42 8.97
CA TYR A 177 -13.62 -1.64 9.45
C TYR A 177 -14.17 -3.01 9.05
N GLN A 178 -13.85 -3.49 7.84
CA GLN A 178 -14.25 -4.83 7.39
C GLN A 178 -13.66 -5.94 8.25
N ARG A 179 -12.41 -5.79 8.70
CA ARG A 179 -11.77 -6.73 9.62
C ARG A 179 -12.35 -6.62 11.02
N GLU A 180 -12.61 -5.40 11.49
CA GLU A 180 -13.23 -5.14 12.80
C GLU A 180 -14.62 -5.78 12.90
N LEU A 181 -15.41 -5.74 11.82
CA LEU A 181 -16.72 -6.40 11.71
C LEU A 181 -16.65 -7.94 11.87
N LEU A 182 -15.53 -8.57 11.48
CA LEU A 182 -15.30 -10.01 11.58
C LEU A 182 -14.72 -10.42 12.94
N ASN A 183 -13.83 -9.59 13.51
CA ASN A 183 -13.13 -9.88 14.77
C ASN A 183 -14.07 -10.01 15.97
N GLU A 184 -15.23 -9.35 15.94
CA GLU A 184 -16.23 -9.44 17.01
C GLU A 184 -17.37 -10.46 16.73
N GLU A 185 -17.27 -11.31 15.70
CA GLU A 185 -18.35 -12.24 15.27
C GLU A 185 -19.74 -11.58 15.08
N ARG A 186 -19.81 -10.24 15.02
CA ARG A 186 -21.06 -9.49 14.88
C ARG A 186 -21.82 -9.86 13.62
N VAL A 187 -21.08 -10.24 12.56
CA VAL A 187 -21.63 -10.58 11.25
C VAL A 187 -20.89 -11.78 10.65
N PRO A 188 -21.58 -12.88 10.29
CA PRO A 188 -20.99 -13.99 9.57
C PRO A 188 -20.32 -13.57 8.24
N SER A 189 -19.22 -14.25 7.88
CA SER A 189 -18.39 -13.92 6.71
C SER A 189 -19.16 -13.83 5.39
N PHE A 190 -20.10 -14.75 5.15
CA PHE A 190 -20.88 -14.76 3.91
C PHE A 190 -21.75 -13.51 3.74
N PHE A 191 -22.26 -12.93 4.84
CA PHE A 191 -23.03 -11.69 4.78
C PHE A 191 -22.13 -10.50 4.43
N LEU A 192 -20.91 -10.46 4.98
CA LEU A 192 -19.94 -9.43 4.62
C LEU A 192 -19.57 -9.50 3.14
N ASP A 193 -19.40 -10.69 2.58
CA ASP A 193 -19.10 -10.87 1.16
C ASP A 193 -20.29 -10.49 0.27
N ALA A 194 -21.52 -10.82 0.68
CA ALA A 194 -22.73 -10.35 0.02
C ALA A 194 -22.82 -8.81 0.05
N MET A 195 -22.55 -8.17 1.19
CA MET A 195 -22.51 -6.71 1.32
C MET A 195 -21.42 -6.09 0.44
N LYS A 196 -20.20 -6.65 0.41
CA LYS A 196 -19.11 -6.19 -0.47
C LYS A 196 -19.52 -6.26 -1.92
N SER A 197 -20.15 -7.36 -2.36
CA SER A 197 -20.62 -7.50 -3.74
C SER A 197 -21.70 -6.46 -4.08
N ALA A 198 -22.64 -6.20 -3.17
CA ALA A 198 -23.66 -5.17 -3.33
C ALA A 198 -23.06 -3.76 -3.42
N VAL A 199 -22.10 -3.44 -2.55
CA VAL A 199 -21.37 -2.16 -2.56
C VAL A 199 -20.57 -2.02 -3.86
N LYS A 200 -19.90 -3.08 -4.34
CA LYS A 200 -19.18 -3.04 -5.62
C LYS A 200 -20.11 -2.75 -6.80
N ARG A 201 -21.30 -3.39 -6.84
CA ARG A 201 -22.32 -3.14 -7.88
C ARG A 201 -22.82 -1.69 -7.83
N GLN A 202 -23.14 -1.19 -6.63
CA GLN A 202 -23.56 0.20 -6.45
C GLN A 202 -22.45 1.20 -6.82
N ARG A 203 -21.19 0.91 -6.44
CA ARG A 203 -20.03 1.72 -6.82
C ARG A 203 -19.86 1.78 -8.34
N LYS A 204 -20.03 0.65 -9.04
CA LYS A 204 -19.96 0.61 -10.51
C LYS A 204 -21.04 1.50 -11.14
N LYS A 205 -22.27 1.41 -10.62
CA LYS A 205 -23.41 2.25 -11.02
C LYS A 205 -23.15 3.75 -10.79
N ILE A 206 -22.73 4.12 -9.58
CA ILE A 206 -22.43 5.50 -9.21
C ILE A 206 -21.26 6.04 -10.06
N ARG A 207 -20.19 5.26 -10.23
CA ARG A 207 -19.04 5.63 -11.05
C ARG A 207 -19.44 5.88 -12.50
N ALA A 208 -20.26 5.01 -13.08
CA ALA A 208 -20.75 5.16 -14.44
C ALA A 208 -21.53 6.47 -14.62
N LYS A 209 -22.44 6.77 -13.68
CA LYS A 209 -23.18 8.03 -13.64
C LYS A 209 -22.29 9.26 -13.45
N MET A 210 -21.32 9.21 -12.54
CA MET A 210 -20.41 10.32 -12.26
C MET A 210 -19.46 10.64 -13.42
N LEU A 211 -19.04 9.61 -14.16
CA LEU A 211 -18.09 9.75 -15.27
C LEU A 211 -18.78 9.84 -16.64
N GLY A 212 -20.10 9.75 -16.70
CA GLY A 212 -20.87 9.80 -17.95
C GLY A 212 -20.66 8.58 -18.86
N THR A 213 -20.22 7.44 -18.34
CA THR A 213 -20.00 6.22 -19.11
C THR A 213 -21.27 5.34 -19.09
N THR A 214 -21.67 4.77 -20.24
CA THR A 214 -22.87 3.92 -20.36
C THR A 214 -22.85 2.73 -19.39
N GLU A 215 -23.99 2.44 -18.76
CA GLU A 215 -24.14 1.31 -17.85
C GLU A 215 -24.20 -0.01 -18.64
N GLU A 216 -23.08 -0.72 -18.75
CA GLU A 216 -23.05 -2.11 -19.20
C GLU A 216 -23.82 -2.98 -18.19
N SER A 217 -25.09 -3.22 -18.50
CA SER A 217 -25.99 -4.12 -17.78
C SER A 217 -25.66 -5.56 -18.17
N GLY A 218 -24.60 -6.10 -17.60
CA GLY A 218 -24.13 -7.46 -17.87
C GLY A 218 -23.49 -8.07 -16.64
N SER A 219 -24.25 -8.91 -15.96
CA SER A 219 -23.78 -9.81 -14.91
C SER A 219 -22.89 -10.89 -15.53
N SER A 220 -21.58 -10.82 -15.29
CA SER A 220 -20.67 -11.98 -15.32
C SER A 220 -19.56 -11.70 -14.31
N ASP A 221 -19.49 -12.52 -13.27
CA ASP A 221 -18.69 -12.33 -12.05
C ASP A 221 -17.30 -12.99 -12.15
N GLU A 222 -16.76 -13.15 -13.36
CA GLU A 222 -15.60 -14.03 -13.61
C GLU A 222 -14.32 -13.29 -14.07
N ASP A 223 -14.33 -11.99 -14.33
CA ASP A 223 -13.18 -11.33 -14.98
C ASP A 223 -12.21 -10.58 -14.05
N GLU A 224 -12.45 -10.52 -12.73
CA GLU A 224 -11.55 -9.81 -11.80
C GLU A 224 -10.90 -10.70 -10.73
N ALA A 225 -10.82 -12.01 -10.95
CA ALA A 225 -9.90 -12.86 -10.17
C ALA A 225 -8.43 -12.66 -10.57
N SER A 226 -8.16 -11.93 -11.66
CA SER A 226 -6.84 -11.79 -12.28
C SER A 226 -5.94 -10.69 -11.67
N TRP A 227 -6.43 -9.90 -10.72
CA TRP A 227 -5.71 -8.76 -10.13
C TRP A 227 -5.36 -8.93 -8.65
N LEU A 228 -5.75 -10.05 -8.04
CA LEU A 228 -5.31 -10.39 -6.68
C LEU A 228 -4.14 -11.36 -6.77
N PRO A 229 -3.04 -11.14 -6.01
CA PRO A 229 -2.00 -12.16 -5.88
C PRO A 229 -2.67 -13.46 -5.40
N ALA A 230 -2.49 -14.53 -6.17
CA ALA A 230 -2.95 -15.86 -5.79
C ALA A 230 -2.43 -16.17 -4.38
N ARG A 231 -3.35 -16.61 -3.51
CA ARG A 231 -3.04 -17.13 -2.18
C ARG A 231 -1.90 -18.16 -2.32
N GLY A 232 -0.77 -17.85 -1.71
CA GLY A 232 0.48 -18.59 -1.85
C GLY A 232 0.29 -20.08 -1.60
N THR A 233 0.54 -20.86 -2.64
CA THR A 233 1.01 -22.23 -2.50
C THR A 233 2.46 -22.21 -2.94
N ASP A 234 3.35 -22.53 -2.00
CA ASP A 234 4.79 -22.61 -2.18
C ASP A 234 5.14 -23.54 -3.35
N CYS A 235 5.64 -22.99 -4.45
CA CYS A 235 6.31 -23.77 -5.47
C CYS A 235 7.43 -22.91 -6.07
N VAL A 236 8.67 -23.32 -5.82
CA VAL A 236 9.88 -22.49 -5.92
C VAL A 236 10.44 -22.39 -7.36
N ASP A 237 9.62 -22.61 -8.40
CA ASP A 237 10.14 -22.71 -9.77
C ASP A 237 9.20 -22.21 -10.89
N ALA A 238 8.22 -21.37 -10.56
CA ALA A 238 7.37 -20.76 -11.60
C ALA A 238 8.06 -19.55 -12.25
N GLN A 239 8.34 -19.64 -13.55
CA GLN A 239 8.81 -18.53 -14.37
C GLN A 239 7.82 -17.34 -14.28
N PRO A 240 8.30 -16.10 -14.06
CA PRO A 240 7.40 -14.96 -13.91
C PRO A 240 6.58 -14.75 -15.20
N PRO A 241 5.27 -14.47 -15.09
CA PRO A 241 4.42 -14.22 -16.25
C PRO A 241 4.95 -13.00 -17.02
N GLU A 242 5.03 -13.13 -18.35
CA GLU A 242 5.54 -12.06 -19.21
C GLU A 242 4.75 -10.76 -19.01
N SER A 243 5.50 -9.66 -18.98
CA SER A 243 4.96 -8.34 -18.65
C SER A 243 3.97 -7.87 -19.72
N LYS A 244 2.68 -7.84 -19.38
CA LYS A 244 1.56 -7.40 -20.25
C LYS A 244 1.66 -5.92 -20.66
N ILE A 245 2.63 -5.18 -20.13
CA ILE A 245 2.95 -3.80 -20.52
C ILE A 245 3.21 -3.68 -22.03
N ARG A 246 3.85 -4.67 -22.67
CA ARG A 246 4.02 -4.64 -24.14
C ARG A 246 2.70 -4.70 -24.90
N SER A 247 1.68 -5.37 -24.35
CA SER A 247 0.36 -5.45 -24.97
C SER A 247 -0.45 -4.16 -24.78
N PHE A 248 -0.26 -3.46 -23.66
CA PHE A 248 -0.93 -2.19 -23.38
C PHE A 248 -0.36 -1.02 -24.18
N PHE A 249 0.95 -0.99 -24.39
CA PHE A 249 1.61 0.08 -25.16
C PHE A 249 1.93 -0.32 -26.61
N GLY A 250 1.65 -1.56 -27.02
CA GLY A 250 1.99 -2.07 -28.35
C GLY A 250 1.42 -1.24 -29.51
N LEU A 251 0.25 -0.62 -29.30
CA LEU A 251 -0.37 0.28 -30.28
C LEU A 251 0.44 1.58 -30.51
N TRP A 252 1.22 2.01 -29.50
CA TRP A 252 2.08 3.21 -29.57
C TRP A 252 3.45 2.93 -30.18
N TYR A 253 3.83 1.65 -30.33
CA TYR A 253 5.12 1.23 -30.87
C TYR A 253 5.04 0.60 -32.27
N GLN A 254 3.84 0.51 -32.87
CA GLN A 254 3.65 -0.17 -34.15
C GLN A 254 4.07 0.66 -35.38
N ASP A 255 4.32 1.96 -35.22
CA ASP A 255 4.67 2.87 -36.34
C ASP A 255 6.18 3.04 -36.59
N SER A 256 7.00 2.07 -36.18
CA SER A 256 8.44 2.09 -36.44
C SER A 256 8.99 0.74 -36.91
N SER A 257 8.30 0.09 -37.85
CA SER A 257 8.89 -0.95 -38.70
C SER A 257 8.04 -1.24 -39.95
N LYS A 258 8.17 -0.40 -40.96
CA LYS A 258 8.47 -0.71 -42.38
C LYS A 258 8.03 0.41 -43.30
#